data_AF-A0A9J6PU73-F1
#
_entry.id   AF-A0A9J6PU73-F1
#
_cell.length_a   1.000
_cell.length_b   1.000
_cell.length_c   1.000
_cell.angle_alpha   90.00
_cell.angle_beta   90.00
_cell.angle_gamma   90.00
#
_symmetry.space_group_name_H-M   'P 1'
#
loop_
_entity.id
_entity.type
_entity.pdbx_description
1 polymer ?
#
loop_
_entity_poly.entity_id
_entity_poly.type
_entity_poly.pdbx_seq_one_letter_code
_entity_poly.pdbx_strand_id
1 'polypeptide(L)' 'MNRKAIEILNKIISDSERDGKEQGNALYKLALKVLHDENASEVELRSLYINFCGYIAHGDFTYAEYNNITKLID' A
#
# COMPACT_ATOMS: atom_id res chain seq x y z
N MET A 1 -8.24 13.37 -3.01
CA MET A 1 -8.07 12.56 -1.78
C MET A 1 -6.84 11.64 -1.82
N ASN A 2 -6.38 11.20 -3.00
CA ASN A 2 -5.32 10.19 -3.14
C ASN A 2 -3.89 10.66 -2.78
N ARG A 3 -3.63 11.98 -2.74
CA ARG A 3 -2.27 12.53 -2.54
C ARG A 3 -1.60 12.02 -1.26
N LYS A 4 -2.31 12.00 -0.14
CA LYS A 4 -1.78 11.50 1.14
C LYS A 4 -1.49 9.99 1.10
N ALA A 5 -2.36 9.21 0.45
CA ALA A 5 -2.17 7.77 0.29
C ALA A 5 -0.95 7.46 -0.60
N ILE A 6 -0.77 8.22 -1.67
CA ILE A 6 0.41 8.15 -2.56
C ILE A 6 1.70 8.50 -1.79
N GLU A 7 1.70 9.55 -0.96
CA GLU A 7 2.84 9.93 -0.13
C GLU A 7 3.23 8.82 0.86
N ILE A 8 2.23 8.20 1.51
CA ILE A 8 2.44 7.07 2.42
C ILE A 8 3.02 5.86 1.67
N LEU A 9 2.48 5.51 0.50
CA LEU A 9 2.98 4.38 -0.29
C LEU A 9 4.42 4.58 -0.77
N ASN A 10 4.76 5.78 -1.22
CA ASN A 10 6.14 6.08 -1.61
C ASN A 10 7.10 5.95 -0.42
N LYS A 11 6.68 6.40 0.78
CA LYS A 11 7.46 6.21 2.00
C LYS A 11 7.65 4.73 2.32
N ILE A 12 6.60 3.92 2.26
CA ILE A 12 6.70 2.48 2.52
C ILE A 12 7.71 1.85 1.55
N ILE A 13 7.60 2.10 0.25
CA ILE A 13 8.51 1.55 -0.76
C ILE A 13 9.96 1.94 -0.47
N SER A 14 10.24 3.22 -0.20
CA SER A 14 11.59 3.68 0.12
C SER A 14 12.16 3.05 1.39
N ASP A 15 11.33 2.83 2.41
CA ASP A 15 11.74 2.17 3.65
C ASP A 15 12.00 0.67 3.40
N SER A 16 11.10 -0.01 2.68
CA SER A 16 11.23 -1.42 2.27
C SER A 16 12.48 -1.69 1.43
N GLU A 17 12.80 -0.82 0.48
CA GLU A 17 14.02 -0.92 -0.36
C GLU A 17 15.30 -0.75 0.48
N ARG A 18 15.33 0.21 1.41
CA ARG A 18 16.46 0.42 2.31
C ARG A 18 16.70 -0.77 3.24
N ASP A 19 15.62 -1.39 3.70
CA ASP A 19 15.66 -2.48 4.69
C ASP A 19 15.74 -3.87 4.04
N GLY A 20 15.74 -3.97 2.71
CA GLY A 20 15.79 -5.24 1.96
C GLY A 20 14.52 -6.10 2.09
N LYS A 21 13.38 -5.47 2.39
CA LYS A 21 12.08 -6.12 2.65
C LYS A 21 11.14 -5.93 1.46
N GLU A 22 11.20 -6.82 0.47
CA GLU A 22 10.49 -6.61 -0.81
C GLU A 22 9.09 -7.22 -0.92
N GLN A 23 8.63 -7.99 0.07
CA GLN A 23 7.41 -8.82 -0.07
C GLN A 23 6.15 -8.01 -0.44
N GLY A 24 6.01 -6.78 0.07
CA GLY A 24 4.88 -5.89 -0.22
C GLY A 24 5.02 -5.04 -1.50
N ASN A 25 6.20 -5.01 -2.13
CA ASN A 25 6.49 -4.04 -3.20
C ASN A 25 5.56 -4.13 -4.41
N ALA A 26 5.16 -5.35 -4.80
CA ALA A 26 4.22 -5.54 -5.90
C ALA A 26 2.84 -4.93 -5.57
N LEU A 27 2.36 -5.11 -4.34
CA LEU A 27 1.11 -4.52 -3.87
C LEU A 27 1.19 -3.00 -3.83
N TYR A 28 2.30 -2.42 -3.33
CA TYR A 28 2.46 -0.96 -3.26
C TYR A 28 2.50 -0.31 -4.64
N LYS A 29 3.19 -0.94 -5.60
CA LYS A 29 3.22 -0.45 -7.00
C LYS A 29 1.85 -0.55 -7.67
N LEU A 30 1.10 -1.61 -7.42
CA LEU A 30 -0.28 -1.74 -7.90
C LEU A 30 -1.17 -0.64 -7.29
N ALA A 31 -1.06 -0.41 -5.98
CA ALA A 31 -1.81 0.62 -5.28
C ALA A 31 -1.50 2.02 -5.82
N LEU A 32 -0.23 2.34 -6.06
CA LEU A 32 0.16 3.60 -6.71
C LEU A 32 -0.49 3.75 -8.09
N LYS A 33 -0.47 2.70 -8.93
CA LYS A 33 -1.07 2.74 -10.27
C LYS A 33 -2.56 3.08 -10.20
N VAL A 34 -3.30 2.42 -9.33
CA VAL A 34 -4.75 2.66 -9.14
C VAL A 34 -5.00 4.06 -8.55
N LEU A 35 -4.23 4.49 -7.55
CA LEU A 35 -4.43 5.79 -6.91
C LEU A 35 -4.04 6.99 -7.80
N HIS A 36 -3.16 6.78 -8.77
CA HIS A 36 -2.83 7.77 -9.80
C HIS A 36 -3.88 7.85 -10.92
N ASP A 37 -4.74 6.84 -11.08
CA ASP A 37 -5.84 6.89 -12.04
C ASP A 37 -7.02 7.66 -11.44
N GLU A 38 -7.31 8.83 -12.00
CA GLU A 38 -8.46 9.64 -11.59
C GLU A 38 -9.81 8.97 -11.91
N ASN A 39 -9.81 7.96 -12.78
CA ASN A 39 -10.98 7.17 -13.16
C ASN A 39 -11.03 5.80 -12.47
N ALA A 40 -10.18 5.55 -11.48
CA ALA A 40 -10.19 4.30 -10.74
C ALA A 40 -11.59 3.98 -10.22
N SER A 41 -12.07 2.78 -10.56
CA SER A 41 -13.39 2.33 -10.17
C SER A 41 -13.44 2.00 -8.67
N GLU A 42 -14.65 2.07 -8.10
CA GLU A 42 -14.89 1.63 -6.72
C GLU A 42 -14.49 0.16 -6.50
N VAL A 43 -14.63 -0.68 -7.54
CA VAL A 43 -14.22 -2.09 -7.51
C VAL A 43 -12.70 -2.23 -7.37
N GLU A 44 -11.92 -1.40 -8.07
CA GLU A 44 -10.46 -1.38 -7.94
C GLU A 44 -10.02 -0.91 -6.55
N LEU A 45 -10.63 0.16 -6.04
CA LEU A 45 -10.35 0.66 -4.68
C LEU A 45 -10.69 -0.37 -3.60
N ARG A 46 -11.84 -1.06 -3.74
CA ARG A 46 -12.24 -2.15 -2.85
C ARG A 46 -11.29 -3.34 -2.93
N SER A 47 -10.81 -3.66 -4.13
CA SER A 47 -9.82 -4.72 -4.34
C SER A 47 -8.50 -4.39 -3.65
N LEU A 48 -8.04 -3.13 -3.72
CA LEU A 48 -6.86 -2.68 -2.97
C LEU A 48 -7.04 -2.85 -1.46
N TYR A 49 -8.18 -2.42 -0.91
CA TYR A 49 -8.47 -2.56 0.51
C TYR A 49 -8.38 -4.03 0.97
N ILE A 50 -8.99 -4.94 0.21
CA ILE A 50 -8.95 -6.39 0.51
C ILE A 50 -7.51 -6.91 0.45
N ASN A 51 -6.73 -6.50 -0.55
CA ASN A 51 -5.34 -6.91 -0.69
C ASN A 51 -4.48 -6.42 0.49
N PHE A 52 -4.66 -5.18 0.94
CA PHE A 52 -3.96 -4.67 2.14
C PHE A 52 -4.36 -5.42 3.40
N CYS A 53 -5.65 -5.73 3.59
CA CYS A 53 -6.10 -6.54 4.72
C CYS A 53 -5.48 -7.94 4.69
N GLY A 54 -5.45 -8.59 3.51
CA GLY A 54 -4.81 -9.90 3.33
C GLY A 54 -3.31 -9.85 3.58
N TYR A 55 -2.64 -8.79 3.15
CA TYR A 55 -1.22 -8.58 3.44
C TYR A 55 -0.96 -8.37 4.93
N ILE A 56 -1.80 -7.61 5.64
CA ILE A 56 -1.70 -7.48 7.11
C ILE A 56 -1.90 -8.83 7.81
N ALA A 57 -2.81 -9.67 7.32
CA ALA A 57 -3.12 -10.95 7.96
C ALA A 57 -2.02 -12.01 7.78
N HIS A 58 -1.25 -11.94 6.68
CA HIS A 58 -0.38 -13.05 6.26
C HIS A 58 1.03 -12.66 5.82
N GLY A 59 1.31 -11.37 5.63
CA GLY A 59 2.61 -10.87 5.18
C GLY A 59 3.66 -10.85 6.28
N ASP A 60 4.93 -10.84 5.86
CA ASP A 60 6.05 -10.38 6.67
C ASP A 60 6.27 -8.90 6.36
N PHE A 61 6.08 -8.07 7.38
CA PHE A 61 6.24 -6.63 7.32
C PHE A 61 6.87 -6.13 8.60
N THR A 62 7.51 -4.97 8.52
CA THR A 62 8.02 -4.29 9.73
C THR A 62 6.89 -3.60 10.49
N TYR A 63 7.12 -3.26 11.76
CA TYR A 63 6.16 -2.45 12.52
C TYR A 63 5.93 -1.07 11.88
N ALA A 64 6.97 -0.48 11.27
CA ALA A 64 6.86 0.80 10.56
C ALA A 64 5.97 0.69 9.32
N GLU A 65 6.14 -0.40 8.56
CA GLU A 65 5.32 -0.74 7.39
C GLU A 65 3.86 -0.96 7.79
N TYR A 66 3.59 -1.78 8.81
CA TYR A 66 2.26 -1.98 9.38
C TYR A 66 1.56 -0.67 9.76
N ASN A 67 2.25 0.21 10.48
CA ASN A 67 1.72 1.51 10.91
C ASN A 67 1.40 2.46 9.73
N ASN A 68 2.03 2.26 8.58
CA ASN A 68 1.73 3.05 7.40
C ASN A 68 0.60 2.42 6.57
N ILE A 69 0.53 1.10 6.49
CA ILE A 69 -0.57 0.40 5.80
C ILE A 69 -1.90 0.62 6.52
N THR A 70 -1.91 0.60 7.86
CA THR A 70 -3.12 0.91 8.66
C THR A 70 -3.71 2.29 8.33
N LYS A 71 -2.86 3.30 8.13
CA LYS A 71 -3.29 4.64 7.69
C LYS A 71 -3.84 4.71 6.26
N LEU A 72 -3.67 3.64 5.47
CA LEU A 72 -4.25 3.53 4.13
C LEU A 72 -5.63 2.87 4.13
N ILE A 73 -5.95 2.12 5.19
CA ILE A 73 -7.19 1.33 5.30
C ILE A 73 -8.17 1.86 6.36
N ASP A 74 -7.70 2.68 7.31
CA ASP A 74 -8.50 3.49 8.25
C ASP A 74 -9.03 4.78 7.60
#